data_AF-D1A939-F1
#
_entry.id   AF-D1A939-F1
#
_cell.length_a   1.000
_cell.length_b   1.000
_cell.length_c   1.000
_cell.angle_alpha   90.00
_cell.angle_beta   90.00
_cell.angle_gamma   90.00
#
_symmetry.space_group_name_H-M   'P 1'
#
loop_
_entity.id
_entity.type
_entity.pdbx_description
1 polymer ?
#
loop_
_entity_poly.entity_id
_entity_poly.type
_entity_poly.pdbx_seq_one_letter_code
_entity_poly.pdbx_strand_id
1 'polypeptide(L)'
;MPQAYLQVTTTTDSRQEAAALAKSAVRERLAACAQLVGPISSTYWWEGEMETAEEWMVVFKTTADNFEELATLITELHSYDTPEIIATPVVAGSSDYLRWVSEQTKPVETADESAAPRREQAAQPSASG
;
A
#
# COMPACT_ATOMS: atom_id res chain seq x y z
N MET A 1 -21.84 4.46 -7.76
CA MET A 1 -21.10 5.73 -7.95
C MET A 1 -19.92 5.45 -8.88
N PRO A 2 -19.51 6.37 -9.76
CA PRO A 2 -18.29 6.18 -10.53
C PRO A 2 -17.08 6.03 -9.58
N GLN A 3 -16.12 5.17 -9.94
CA GLN A 3 -14.91 4.97 -9.15
C GLN A 3 -14.15 6.29 -8.99
N ALA A 4 -13.88 6.70 -7.76
CA ALA A 4 -13.01 7.83 -7.45
C ALA A 4 -11.58 7.35 -7.21
N TYR A 5 -10.61 8.12 -7.71
CA TYR A 5 -9.19 7.83 -7.63
C TYR A 5 -8.48 8.90 -6.81
N LEU A 6 -7.48 8.49 -6.04
CA LEU A 6 -6.72 9.35 -5.16
C LEU A 6 -5.23 9.22 -5.42
N GLN A 7 -4.54 10.36 -5.33
CA GLN A 7 -3.13 10.40 -5.01
C GLN A 7 -3.00 10.66 -3.51
N VAL A 8 -2.37 9.76 -2.77
CA VAL A 8 -2.11 9.94 -1.33
C VAL A 8 -0.63 10.22 -1.11
N THR A 9 -0.31 11.17 -0.25
CA THR A 9 1.07 11.57 0.06
C THR A 9 1.34 11.47 1.56
N THR A 10 2.56 11.03 1.91
CA THR A 10 3.17 11.09 3.26
C THR A 10 4.66 11.42 3.13
N THR A 11 5.30 11.82 4.22
CA THR A 11 6.77 11.97 4.32
C THR A 11 7.33 11.15 5.46
N THR A 12 8.55 10.61 5.31
CA THR A 12 9.28 9.84 6.33
C THR A 12 10.70 10.36 6.50
N ASP A 13 11.35 10.06 7.63
CA ASP A 13 12.72 10.52 7.94
C ASP A 13 13.81 9.85 7.07
N SER A 14 13.48 8.74 6.42
CA SER A 14 14.46 7.90 5.73
C SER A 14 13.92 7.24 4.47
N ARG A 15 14.82 6.99 3.52
CA ARG A 15 14.48 6.28 2.28
C ARG A 15 14.02 4.84 2.54
N GLN A 16 14.57 4.22 3.58
CA GLN A 16 14.30 2.84 3.96
C GLN A 16 12.87 2.68 4.44
N GLU A 17 12.41 3.58 5.32
CA GLU A 17 11.03 3.61 5.79
C GLU A 17 10.06 3.92 4.65
N ALA A 18 10.34 4.95 3.84
CA ALA A 18 9.58 5.27 2.64
C ALA A 18 9.40 4.05 1.71
N ALA A 19 10.48 3.27 1.53
CA ALA A 19 10.46 2.07 0.70
C ALA A 19 9.69 0.91 1.34
N ALA A 20 9.70 0.80 2.68
CA ALA A 20 8.93 -0.18 3.41
C ALA A 20 7.43 0.12 3.29
N LEU A 21 7.00 1.36 3.53
CA LEU A 21 5.62 1.82 3.36
C LEU A 21 5.12 1.55 1.93
N ALA A 22 5.88 1.98 0.92
CA ALA A 22 5.56 1.76 -0.48
C ALA A 22 5.33 0.27 -0.81
N LYS A 23 6.20 -0.61 -0.31
CA LYS A 23 6.10 -2.06 -0.54
C LYS A 23 4.90 -2.66 0.19
N SER A 24 4.66 -2.27 1.44
CA SER A 24 3.54 -2.79 2.23
C SER A 24 2.21 -2.38 1.63
N ALA A 25 2.01 -1.09 1.32
CA ALA A 25 0.77 -0.61 0.70
C ALA A 25 0.44 -1.31 -0.63
N VAL A 26 1.45 -1.57 -1.47
CA VAL A 26 1.25 -2.27 -2.74
C VAL A 26 1.01 -3.77 -2.54
N ARG A 27 1.73 -4.40 -1.60
CA ARG A 27 1.55 -5.82 -1.28
C ARG A 27 0.14 -6.12 -0.76
N GLU A 28 -0.35 -5.27 0.13
CA GLU A 28 -1.69 -5.38 0.74
C GLU A 28 -2.82 -4.90 -0.18
N ARG A 29 -2.52 -4.55 -1.44
CA ARG A 29 -3.51 -4.05 -2.41
C ARG A 29 -4.20 -2.74 -2.00
N LEU A 30 -3.63 -1.99 -1.06
CA LEU A 30 -4.15 -0.68 -0.63
C LEU A 30 -3.71 0.47 -1.55
N ALA A 31 -2.67 0.26 -2.35
CA ALA A 31 -2.24 1.15 -3.42
C ALA A 31 -1.80 0.35 -4.65
N ALA A 32 -2.13 0.83 -5.85
CA ALA A 32 -1.70 0.17 -7.08
C ALA A 32 -0.20 0.40 -7.34
N CYS A 33 0.29 1.60 -7.03
CA CYS A 33 1.71 1.92 -7.00
C CYS A 33 2.02 3.00 -5.96
N ALA A 34 3.31 3.12 -5.66
CA ALA A 34 3.88 4.20 -4.87
C ALA A 34 5.18 4.68 -5.52
N GLN A 35 5.43 5.99 -5.44
CA GLN A 35 6.68 6.60 -5.89
C GLN A 35 7.39 7.21 -4.69
N LEU A 36 8.71 7.04 -4.61
CA LEU A 36 9.55 7.72 -3.63
C LEU A 36 10.15 8.96 -4.29
N VAL A 37 10.02 10.11 -3.64
CA VAL A 37 10.62 11.38 -4.04
C VAL A 37 11.50 11.87 -2.91
N GLY A 38 12.77 12.12 -3.19
CA GLY A 38 13.65 12.69 -2.20
C GLY A 38 15.14 12.57 -2.53
N PRO A 39 16.00 13.10 -1.63
CA PRO A 39 15.59 13.81 -0.41
C PRO A 39 14.85 15.13 -0.71
N ILE A 40 13.87 15.47 0.12
CA ILE A 40 13.20 16.78 0.16
C ILE A 40 13.57 17.51 1.45
N SER A 41 13.30 18.81 1.52
CA SER A 41 13.44 19.61 2.74
C SER A 41 12.07 20.06 3.20
N SER A 42 11.68 19.63 4.40
CA SER A 42 10.42 19.99 5.05
C SER A 42 10.69 21.05 6.12
N THR A 43 9.90 22.12 6.15
CA THR A 43 10.01 23.21 7.15
C THR A 43 8.68 23.37 7.86
N TYR A 44 8.69 23.31 9.20
CA TYR A 44 7.49 23.36 10.03
C TYR A 44 7.78 23.97 11.40
N TRP A 45 6.74 24.22 12.19
CA TRP A 45 6.89 24.64 13.59
C TRP A 45 6.82 23.42 14.51
N TRP A 46 7.77 23.30 15.43
CA TRP A 46 7.78 22.28 16.46
C TRP A 46 8.23 22.89 17.78
N GLU A 47 7.50 22.62 18.87
CA GLU A 47 7.79 23.14 20.22
C GLU A 47 8.09 24.66 20.30
N GLY A 48 7.51 25.44 19.39
CA GLY A 48 7.68 26.90 19.37
C GLY A 48 8.92 27.38 18.62
N GLU A 49 9.63 26.49 17.92
CA GLU A 49 10.74 26.83 17.02
C GLU A 49 10.46 26.37 15.59
N MET A 50 11.09 27.05 14.61
CA MET A 50 11.00 26.66 13.21
C MET A 50 12.07 25.62 12.92
N GLU A 51 11.62 24.43 12.55
CA GLU A 51 12.46 23.29 12.25
C GLU A 51 12.60 23.08 10.74
N THR A 52 13.69 22.43 10.34
CA THR A 52 13.86 21.93 8.97
C THR A 52 14.44 20.52 9.01
N ALA A 53 13.77 19.59 8.33
CA ALA A 53 14.17 18.19 8.25
C ALA A 53 14.41 17.78 6.79
N GLU A 54 15.40 16.90 6.58
CA GLU A 54 15.53 16.15 5.33
C GLU A 54 14.59 14.94 5.39
N GLU A 55 13.71 14.80 4.39
CA GLU A 55 12.70 13.74 4.38
C GLU A 55 12.61 13.04 3.01
N TRP A 56 11.88 11.93 2.99
CA TRP A 56 11.48 11.22 1.78
C TRP A 56 9.97 11.22 1.67
N MET A 57 9.46 11.73 0.56
CA MET A 57 8.03 11.73 0.25
C MET A 57 7.63 10.43 -0.46
N VAL A 58 6.50 9.85 -0.06
CA VAL A 58 5.88 8.71 -0.74
C VAL A 58 4.56 9.15 -1.36
N VAL A 59 4.38 8.87 -2.65
CA VAL A 59 3.20 9.25 -3.42
C VAL A 59 2.49 8.01 -3.97
N PHE A 60 1.41 7.60 -3.29
CA PHE A 60 0.58 6.44 -3.61
C PHE A 60 -0.52 6.79 -4.61
N LYS A 61 -0.89 5.82 -5.46
CA LYS A 61 -2.06 5.89 -6.36
C LYS A 61 -3.02 4.81 -5.96
N THR A 62 -4.23 5.20 -5.58
CA THR A 62 -5.25 4.27 -5.07
C THR A 62 -6.66 4.71 -5.46
N THR A 63 -7.64 3.95 -5.02
CA THR A 63 -9.07 4.29 -5.11
C THR A 63 -9.54 4.91 -3.80
N ALA A 64 -10.62 5.70 -3.85
CA ALA A 64 -11.17 6.33 -2.66
C ALA A 64 -11.60 5.32 -1.57
N ASP A 65 -12.06 4.15 -1.98
CA ASP A 65 -12.52 3.09 -1.06
C ASP A 65 -11.37 2.51 -0.22
N ASN A 66 -10.12 2.61 -0.69
CA ASN A 66 -8.94 2.10 0.02
C ASN A 66 -8.24 3.15 0.89
N PHE A 67 -8.76 4.39 0.94
CA PHE A 67 -8.06 5.48 1.65
C PHE A 67 -7.90 5.21 3.14
N GLU A 68 -8.97 4.81 3.83
CA GLU A 68 -8.95 4.62 5.29
C GLU A 68 -8.01 3.48 5.71
N GLU A 69 -8.02 2.37 4.96
CA GLU A 69 -7.12 1.24 5.20
C GLU A 69 -5.67 1.62 4.89
N LEU A 70 -5.42 2.36 3.80
CA LEU A 70 -4.08 2.86 3.47
C LEU A 70 -3.57 3.82 4.55
N ALA A 71 -4.41 4.74 5.03
CA ALA A 71 -4.05 5.67 6.09
C ALA A 71 -3.70 4.93 7.39
N THR A 72 -4.50 3.93 7.75
CA THR A 72 -4.23 3.05 8.91
C THR A 72 -2.87 2.36 8.78
N LEU A 73 -2.61 1.72 7.63
CA LEU A 73 -1.32 1.06 7.38
C LEU A 73 -0.14 2.04 7.44
N ILE A 74 -0.30 3.25 6.90
CA ILE A 74 0.74 4.28 6.97
C ILE A 74 1.02 4.62 8.42
N THR A 75 -0.01 4.93 9.22
CA THR A 75 0.13 5.26 10.64
C THR A 75 0.78 4.12 11.45
N GLU A 76 0.40 2.86 11.23
CA GLU A 76 0.95 1.72 11.97
C GLU A 76 2.43 1.46 11.70
N LEU A 77 2.89 1.79 10.49
CA LEU A 77 4.27 1.55 10.05
C LEU A 77 5.15 2.81 10.13
N HIS A 78 4.60 3.95 10.54
CA HIS A 78 5.32 5.22 10.61
C HIS A 78 6.11 5.38 11.91
N SER A 79 7.27 6.02 11.82
CA SER A 79 8.11 6.43 12.93
C SER A 79 7.56 7.64 13.68
N TYR A 80 6.93 8.57 12.96
CA TYR A 80 6.27 9.75 13.53
C TYR A 80 4.94 9.42 14.20
N ASP A 81 4.67 10.06 15.35
CA ASP A 81 3.40 9.93 16.09
C ASP A 81 2.19 10.48 15.29
N THR A 82 2.42 11.46 14.42
CA THR A 82 1.38 12.06 13.56
C THR A 82 1.95 12.25 12.16
N PRO A 83 1.90 11.22 11.30
CA PRO A 83 2.38 11.36 9.93
C PRO A 83 1.48 12.27 9.10
N GLU A 84 2.06 12.97 8.13
CA GLU A 84 1.30 13.63 7.07
C GLU A 84 0.59 12.57 6.23
N ILE A 85 -0.74 12.58 6.14
CA ILE A 85 -1.47 11.71 5.21
C ILE A 85 -2.54 12.54 4.51
N ILE A 86 -2.24 12.94 3.26
CA ILE A 86 -3.12 13.83 2.49
C ILE A 86 -3.54 13.15 1.20
N ALA A 87 -4.84 13.15 0.91
CA ALA A 87 -5.40 12.66 -0.34
C ALA A 87 -5.79 13.80 -1.29
N THR A 88 -5.29 13.73 -2.53
CA THR A 88 -5.67 14.63 -3.62
C THR A 88 -6.51 13.86 -4.66
N PRO A 89 -7.70 14.35 -5.03
CA PRO A 89 -8.52 13.72 -6.06
C PRO A 89 -7.84 13.69 -7.43
N VAL A 90 -7.80 12.50 -8.06
CA VAL A 90 -7.42 12.37 -9.46
C VAL A 90 -8.66 12.48 -10.32
N VAL A 91 -8.88 13.66 -10.88
CA VAL A 91 -10.10 13.98 -11.67
C VAL A 91 -10.02 13.52 -13.13
N ALA A 92 -8.81 13.23 -13.63
CA ALA A 92 -8.56 12.73 -14.97
C ALA A 92 -7.26 11.92 -15.04
N GLY A 93 -7.22 10.94 -15.94
CA GLY A 93 -6.07 10.09 -16.22
C GLY A 93 -6.33 9.26 -17.47
N SER A 94 -5.33 8.53 -17.98
CA SER A 94 -5.57 7.61 -19.08
C SER A 94 -6.47 6.47 -18.62
N SER A 95 -7.48 6.12 -19.44
CA SER A 95 -8.50 5.14 -19.07
C SER A 95 -7.90 3.78 -18.69
N ASP A 96 -6.86 3.33 -19.40
CA ASP A 96 -6.20 2.05 -19.11
C ASP A 96 -5.40 2.09 -17.81
N TYR A 97 -4.78 3.23 -17.47
CA TYR A 97 -4.05 3.36 -16.21
C TYR A 97 -5.00 3.40 -15.01
N LEU A 98 -6.10 4.16 -15.10
CA LEU A 98 -7.10 4.22 -14.04
C LEU A 98 -7.81 2.86 -13.85
N ARG A 99 -8.08 2.15 -14.94
CA ARG A 99 -8.57 0.76 -14.87
C ARG A 99 -7.58 -0.13 -14.14
N TRP A 100 -6.29 -0.06 -14.49
CA TRP A 100 -5.24 -0.82 -13.82
C TRP A 100 -5.16 -0.48 -12.33
N VAL A 101 -5.27 0.80 -11.94
CA VAL A 101 -5.31 1.19 -10.52
C VAL A 101 -6.45 0.48 -9.80
N SER A 102 -7.66 0.50 -10.37
CA SER A 102 -8.81 -0.21 -9.79
C SER A 102 -8.59 -1.72 -9.67
N GLU A 103 -7.99 -2.35 -10.69
CA GLU A 103 -7.74 -3.79 -10.69
C GLU A 103 -6.69 -4.20 -9.66
N GLN A 104 -5.64 -3.39 -9.49
CA GLN A 104 -4.56 -3.70 -8.56
C GLN A 104 -4.88 -3.34 -7.11
N THR A 105 -6.00 -2.67 -6.83
CA THR A 105 -6.46 -2.36 -5.46
C THR A 105 -7.76 -3.07 -5.09
N LYS A 106 -8.06 -4.20 -5.73
CA LYS A 106 -9.14 -5.09 -5.28
C LYS A 106 -8.61 -6.01 -4.18
N PRO A 107 -9.44 -6.30 -3.15
CA PRO A 107 -9.14 -7.37 -2.22
C PRO A 107 -8.82 -8.65 -3.00
N VAL A 108 -7.78 -9.37 -2.59
CA VAL A 108 -7.56 -10.71 -3.10
C VAL A 108 -8.69 -11.56 -2.54
N GLU A 109 -9.64 -11.96 -3.38
CA GLU A 109 -10.57 -13.03 -3.03
C GLU A 109 -9.70 -14.26 -2.76
N THR A 110 -9.56 -14.63 -1.48
CA THR A 110 -8.96 -15.90 -1.12
C THR A 110 -9.82 -16.98 -1.74
N ALA A 111 -9.30 -17.63 -2.78
CA ALA A 111 -9.92 -18.81 -3.32
C ALA A 111 -10.09 -19.80 -2.17
N ASP A 112 -11.34 -20.16 -1.90
CA ASP A 112 -11.79 -21.12 -0.91
C ASP A 112 -10.83 -22.33 -0.79
N GLU A 113 -10.13 -22.43 0.34
CA GLU A 113 -9.27 -23.57 0.69
C GLU A 113 -10.06 -24.86 0.98
N SER A 114 -11.36 -24.95 0.67
CA SER A 114 -12.18 -26.14 0.89
C SER A 114 -12.05 -27.25 -0.17
N ALA A 115 -11.31 -27.04 -1.27
CA ALA A 115 -11.15 -28.03 -2.33
C ALA A 115 -9.81 -28.80 -2.28
N ALA A 116 -9.51 -29.47 -1.16
CA ALA A 116 -8.46 -30.49 -1.16
C ALA A 116 -8.99 -31.80 -1.79
N PRO A 117 -8.33 -32.41 -2.78
CA PRO A 117 -8.77 -33.69 -3.32
C PRO A 117 -8.51 -34.80 -2.28
N ARG A 118 -9.52 -35.62 -1.99
CA ARG A 118 -9.35 -36.85 -1.20
C ARG A 118 -8.28 -37.71 -1.86
N ARG A 119 -7.19 -37.98 -1.16
CA ARG A 119 -6.22 -39.02 -1.56
C ARG A 119 -6.93 -40.38 -1.46
N GLU A 120 -7.17 -40.98 -2.62
CA GLU A 120 -7.51 -42.40 -2.71
C GLU A 120 -6.32 -43.21 -2.16
N GLN A 121 -6.56 -43.95 -1.08
CA GLN A 121 -5.59 -44.90 -0.54
C GLN A 121 -5.50 -46.09 -1.52
N ALA A 122 -4.47 -46.07 -2.37
CA ALA A 122 -4.06 -47.27 -3.09
C ALA A 122 -3.10 -48.08 -2.20
N ALA A 123 -3.49 -49.33 -1.96
CA ALA A 123 -2.86 -50.31 -1.10
C ALA A 123 -1.41 -50.62 -1.47
N GLN A 124 -0.57 -50.85 -0.45
CA GLN A 124 0.71 -51.53 -0.58
C GLN A 124 0.48 -53.03 -0.85
N PRO A 125 1.20 -53.67 -1.78
CA PRO A 125 1.47 -55.09 -1.66
C PRO A 125 2.82 -55.30 -0.96
N SER A 126 2.77 -56.05 0.13
CA SER A 126 3.93 -56.70 0.74
C SER A 126 4.57 -57.67 -0.25
N ALA A 127 5.90 -57.65 -0.36
CA ALA A 127 6.65 -58.80 -0.82
C ALA A 127 8.02 -58.83 -0.14
N SER A 128 8.16 -59.79 0.76
CA SER A 128 9.42 -60.35 1.23
C SER A 128 10.17 -61.02 0.07
N GLY A 129 11.50 -60.97 0.13
CA GLY A 129 12.41 -61.67 -0.77
C GLY A 129 13.83 -61.15 -0.63
#